data_AF-A0A532C7U2-F1
#
_entry.id   AF-A0A532C7U2-F1
#
_cell.length_a   1.000
_cell.length_b   1.000
_cell.length_c   1.000
_cell.angle_alpha   90.00
_cell.angle_beta   90.00
_cell.angle_gamma   90.00
#
_symmetry.space_group_name_H-M   'P 1'
#
loop_
_entity.id
_entity.type
_entity.pdbx_description
1 polymer ?
#
loop_
_entity_poly.entity_id
_entity_poly.type
_entity_poly.pdbx_seq_one_letter_code
_entity_poly.pdbx_strand_id
1 'polypeptide(L)'
;FGMAIHELATNAAKYGALSKPAGRIVVKWSVSDGTFRLTWREKGGPRIKEPTDSGFGLTLLRGEIGYRLGGKVETSFHSNGLEAEIAFPLTREGSS
;
A
#
# COMPACT_ATOMS: atom_id res chain seq x y z
N PHE A 1 -6.76 -5.32 7.29
CA PHE A 1 -6.99 -4.58 6.02
C PHE A 1 -7.31 -3.12 6.24
N GLY A 2 -8.36 -2.75 7.00
CA GLY A 2 -8.66 -1.32 7.28
C GLY A 2 -7.47 -0.54 7.87
N MET A 3 -6.70 -1.16 8.78
CA MET A 3 -5.48 -0.58 9.34
C MET A 3 -4.39 -0.35 8.28
N ALA A 4 -4.15 -1.30 7.38
CA ALA A 4 -3.19 -1.13 6.29
C ALA A 4 -3.51 0.11 5.42
N ILE A 5 -4.77 0.34 5.08
CA ILE A 5 -5.19 1.53 4.33
C ILE A 5 -5.03 2.81 5.18
N HIS A 6 -5.35 2.74 6.47
CA HIS A 6 -5.16 3.87 7.40
C HIS A 6 -3.68 4.28 7.53
N GLU A 7 -2.77 3.30 7.62
CA GLU A 7 -1.33 3.55 7.68
C GLU A 7 -0.80 4.15 6.38
N LEU A 8 -1.25 3.67 5.21
CA LEU A 8 -0.91 4.28 3.92
C LEU A 8 -1.39 5.74 3.83
N ALA A 9 -2.63 6.02 4.26
CA ALA A 9 -3.16 7.38 4.29
C ALA A 9 -2.37 8.28 5.25
N THR A 10 -2.02 7.77 6.43
CA THR A 10 -1.22 8.49 7.42
C THR A 10 0.18 8.82 6.88
N ASN A 11 0.84 7.87 6.21
CA ASN A 11 2.14 8.09 5.58
C ASN A 11 2.04 9.09 4.43
N ALA A 12 1.00 9.00 3.61
CA ALA A 12 0.78 9.95 2.53
C ALA A 12 0.59 11.39 3.04
N ALA A 13 -0.08 11.57 4.19
CA ALA A 13 -0.28 12.87 4.83
C ALA A 13 0.99 13.42 5.48
N LYS A 14 1.74 12.57 6.19
CA LYS A 14 2.96 13.00 6.92
C LYS A 14 4.15 13.22 6.00
N TYR A 15 4.34 12.33 5.03
CA TYR A 15 5.59 12.21 4.27
C TYR A 15 5.40 12.16 2.75
N GLY A 16 4.19 11.81 2.28
CA GLY A 16 3.93 11.52 0.88
C GLY A 16 3.12 12.59 0.15
N ALA A 17 2.31 12.16 -0.82
CA ALA A 17 1.55 13.04 -1.71
C ALA A 17 0.68 14.06 -0.96
N LEU A 18 -0.07 13.64 0.06
CA LEU A 18 -1.01 14.53 0.75
C LEU A 18 -0.33 15.57 1.65
N SER A 19 1.00 15.50 1.84
CA SER A 19 1.77 16.58 2.47
C SER A 19 1.92 17.82 1.57
N LYS A 20 1.57 17.74 0.29
CA LYS A 20 1.67 18.82 -0.69
C LYS A 20 0.29 19.23 -1.23
N PRO A 21 0.05 20.55 -1.43
CA PRO A 21 -1.24 21.03 -1.95
C PRO A 21 -1.67 20.43 -3.30
N ALA A 22 -0.70 20.11 -4.18
CA ALA A 22 -0.95 19.53 -5.50
C ALA A 22 -0.96 17.98 -5.50
N GLY A 23 -0.69 17.37 -4.34
CA GLY A 23 -0.56 15.93 -4.23
C GLY A 23 -1.90 15.21 -4.26
N ARG A 24 -1.90 13.99 -4.78
CA ARG A 24 -3.08 13.16 -4.93
C ARG A 24 -2.74 11.69 -4.81
N ILE A 25 -3.73 10.90 -4.38
CA ILE A 25 -3.66 9.45 -4.35
C ILE A 25 -4.64 8.91 -5.39
N VAL A 26 -4.18 7.94 -6.17
CA VAL A 26 -5.01 7.14 -7.06
C VAL A 26 -5.13 5.76 -6.44
N VAL A 27 -6.35 5.38 -6.08
CA VAL A 27 -6.66 4.02 -5.61
C VAL A 27 -7.41 3.31 -6.72
N LYS A 28 -6.92 2.14 -7.13
CA LYS A 28 -7.60 1.22 -8.03
C LYS A 28 -7.69 -0.12 -7.36
N TRP A 29 -8.78 -0.85 -7.59
CA TRP A 29 -8.88 -2.23 -7.15
C TRP A 29 -9.63 -3.06 -8.18
N SER A 30 -9.39 -4.36 -8.13
CA SER A 30 -10.11 -5.35 -8.90
C SER A 30 -10.23 -6.64 -8.10
N VAL A 31 -11.21 -7.44 -8.50
CA VAL A 31 -11.35 -8.82 -8.03
C VAL A 31 -11.35 -9.70 -9.28
N SER A 32 -10.40 -10.63 -9.35
CA SER A 32 -10.34 -11.64 -10.41
C SER A 32 -9.90 -12.97 -9.81
N ASP A 33 -10.51 -14.07 -10.25
CA ASP A 33 -10.10 -15.43 -9.88
C ASP A 33 -9.98 -15.63 -8.35
N GLY A 34 -10.96 -15.13 -7.61
CA GLY A 34 -10.98 -15.21 -6.14
C GLY A 34 -9.90 -14.38 -5.44
N THR A 35 -9.15 -13.54 -6.16
CA THR A 35 -8.09 -12.68 -5.60
C THR A 35 -8.51 -11.22 -5.66
N PHE A 36 -8.42 -10.54 -4.52
CA PHE A 36 -8.50 -9.09 -4.45
C PHE A 36 -7.12 -8.49 -4.74
N ARG A 37 -7.10 -7.47 -5.61
CA ARG A 37 -5.91 -6.66 -5.90
C ARG A 37 -6.25 -5.19 -5.71
N LEU A 38 -5.40 -4.46 -4.99
CA LEU A 38 -5.48 -3.01 -4.82
C LEU A 38 -4.15 -2.38 -5.18
N THR A 39 -4.20 -1.34 -6.00
CA THR A 39 -3.08 -0.46 -6.30
C THR A 39 -3.33 0.89 -5.64
N TRP A 40 -2.40 1.29 -4.78
CA TRP A 40 -2.30 2.62 -4.19
C TRP A 40 -1.17 3.37 -4.89
N ARG A 41 -1.46 4.53 -5.48
CA ARG A 41 -0.43 5.33 -6.15
C ARG A 41 -0.50 6.79 -5.77
N GLU A 42 0.57 7.27 -5.17
CA GLU A 42 0.79 8.66 -4.86
C GLU A 42 1.37 9.42 -6.06
N LYS A 43 0.92 10.65 -6.24
CA LYS A 43 1.40 11.56 -7.29
C LYS A 43 1.49 12.98 -6.76
N GLY A 44 2.48 13.73 -7.24
CA GLY A 44 2.66 15.14 -6.88
C GLY A 44 3.14 15.35 -5.44
N GLY A 45 3.68 14.31 -4.82
CA GLY A 45 4.31 14.39 -3.50
C GLY A 45 5.69 15.02 -3.54
N PRO A 46 6.32 15.19 -2.37
CA PRO A 46 7.72 15.61 -2.30
C PRO A 46 8.61 14.62 -3.05
N ARG A 47 9.76 15.10 -3.53
CA ARG A 47 10.77 14.19 -4.09
C ARG A 47 11.22 13.24 -3.00
N ILE A 48 10.89 11.97 -3.17
CA ILE A 48 11.30 10.89 -2.30
C ILE A 48 12.39 10.10 -3.01
N LYS A 49 13.48 9.80 -2.27
CA LYS A 49 14.40 8.73 -2.64
C LYS A 49 13.89 7.46 -1.97
N GLU A 50 14.16 6.32 -2.59
CA GLU A 50 13.93 5.03 -1.95
C GLU A 50 14.60 5.04 -0.57
N PRO A 51 13.84 4.81 0.52
CA PRO A 51 14.43 4.78 1.85
C PRO A 51 15.44 3.63 1.91
N THR A 52 16.66 3.88 2.40
CA THR A 52 17.66 2.82 2.61
C THR A 52 17.22 1.81 3.66
N ASP A 53 16.37 2.24 4.60
CA ASP A 53 15.71 1.38 5.57
C ASP A 53 14.27 1.14 5.16
N SER A 54 13.87 -0.12 5.07
CA SER A 54 12.46 -0.51 4.84
C SER A 54 11.59 0.11 5.93
N GLY A 55 10.98 1.26 5.64
CA GLY A 55 10.29 2.08 6.63
C GLY A 55 9.32 1.25 7.46
N PHE A 56 9.36 1.42 8.79
CA PHE A 56 8.62 0.64 9.78
C PHE A 56 7.15 0.36 9.38
N GLY A 57 6.47 1.36 8.81
CA GLY A 57 5.09 1.23 8.33
C GLY A 57 4.89 0.24 7.17
N LEU A 58 5.81 0.17 6.21
CA LEU A 58 5.71 -0.77 5.09
C LEU A 58 6.00 -2.21 5.52
N THR A 59 6.92 -2.39 6.47
CA THR A 59 7.23 -3.71 7.05
C THR A 59 6.04 -4.24 7.85
N LEU A 60 5.41 -3.41 8.68
CA LEU A 60 4.19 -3.77 9.40
C LEU A 60 3.04 -4.12 8.44
N LEU A 61 2.87 -3.32 7.39
CA LEU A 61 1.82 -3.53 6.40
C LEU A 61 2.00 -4.84 5.62
N ARG A 62 3.23 -5.16 5.20
CA ARG A 62 3.56 -6.46 4.60
C ARG A 62 3.25 -7.61 5.55
N GLY A 63 3.66 -7.48 6.82
CA GLY A 63 3.42 -8.49 7.86
C GLY A 63 1.93 -8.70 8.14
N GLU A 64 1.15 -7.64 8.31
CA GLU A 64 -0.29 -7.73 8.60
C GLU A 64 -1.05 -8.40 7.44
N ILE A 65 -0.76 -7.98 6.20
CA ILE A 65 -1.42 -8.55 5.01
C ILE A 65 -1.03 -10.02 4.81
N GLY A 66 0.26 -10.36 4.95
CA GLY A 66 0.71 -11.74 4.86
C GLY A 66 0.08 -12.63 5.93
N TYR A 67 0.15 -12.22 7.20
CA TYR A 67 -0.33 -13.01 8.32
C TYR A 67 -1.86 -13.15 8.35
N ARG A 68 -2.59 -12.04 8.19
CA ARG A 68 -4.06 -12.05 8.36
C ARG A 68 -4.81 -12.49 7.11
N LEU A 69 -4.28 -12.19 5.92
CA LEU A 69 -4.99 -12.37 4.66
C LEU A 69 -4.32 -13.37 3.72
N GLY A 70 -3.15 -13.93 4.08
CA GLY A 70 -2.39 -14.79 3.16
C GLY A 70 -1.96 -14.04 1.89
N GLY A 71 -1.78 -12.73 2.01
CA GLY A 71 -1.53 -11.83 0.88
C GLY A 71 -0.08 -11.43 0.73
N LYS A 72 0.17 -10.62 -0.30
CA LYS A 72 1.45 -9.97 -0.56
C LYS A 72 1.28 -8.47 -0.72
N VAL A 73 2.35 -7.75 -0.41
CA VAL A 73 2.45 -6.32 -0.69
C VAL A 73 3.76 -6.02 -1.36
N GLU A 74 3.67 -5.46 -2.56
CA GLU A 74 4.80 -4.98 -3.35
C GLU A 74 4.79 -3.45 -3.37
N THR A 75 5.97 -2.84 -3.40
CA THR A 75 6.11 -1.38 -3.36
C THR A 75 7.14 -0.91 -4.37
N SER A 76 6.88 0.22 -5.00
CA SER A 76 7.80 0.90 -5.89
C SER A 76 7.85 2.39 -5.54
N PHE A 77 9.06 2.93 -5.39
CA PHE A 77 9.26 4.35 -5.10
C PHE A 77 9.49 5.12 -6.40
N HIS A 78 8.53 5.95 -6.78
CA HIS A 78 8.70 6.90 -7.88
C HIS A 78 9.26 8.21 -7.35
N SER A 79 9.88 9.00 -8.22
CA SER A 79 10.47 10.29 -7.88
C SER A 79 9.49 11.31 -7.27
N ASN A 80 8.18 11.07 -7.36
CA ASN A 80 7.12 11.95 -6.87
C ASN A 80 6.00 11.22 -6.09
N GLY A 81 6.25 10.01 -5.59
CA GLY A 81 5.26 9.27 -4.80
C GLY A 81 5.52 7.76 -4.69
N LEU A 82 4.94 7.16 -3.66
CA LEU A 82 4.89 5.71 -3.45
C LEU A 82 3.84 5.07 -4.36
N GLU A 83 4.17 3.92 -4.93
CA GLU A 83 3.20 2.97 -5.46
C GLU A 83 3.24 1.68 -4.63
N ALA A 84 2.08 1.18 -4.21
CA ALA A 84 1.95 -0.05 -3.46
C ALA A 84 0.87 -0.93 -4.10
N GLU A 85 1.18 -2.19 -4.31
CA GLU A 85 0.25 -3.21 -4.76
C GLU A 85 -0.01 -4.19 -3.63
N ILE A 86 -1.28 -4.36 -3.26
CA ILE A 86 -1.73 -5.29 -2.23
C ILE A 86 -2.58 -6.35 -2.91
N ALA A 87 -2.23 -7.62 -2.73
CA ALA A 87 -3.00 -8.73 -3.27
C ALA A 87 -3.25 -9.81 -2.22
N PHE A 88 -4.48 -10.31 -2.11
CA PHE A 88 -4.81 -11.43 -1.22
C PHE A 88 -6.03 -12.21 -1.72
N PRO A 89 -6.13 -13.52 -1.41
CA PRO A 89 -7.31 -14.32 -1.74
C PRO A 89 -8.52 -13.87 -0.91
N LEU A 90 -9.70 -13.81 -1.53
CA LEU A 90 -10.98 -13.48 -0.88
C LEU A 90 -11.54 -14.65 -0.07
N THR A 91 -11.20 -15.87 -0.46
CA THR A 91 -11.55 -17.09 0.26
C THR A 91 -10.30 -17.60 0.94
N ARG A 92 -10.39 -17.83 2.25
CA ARG A 92 -9.29 -18.43 3.00
C ARG A 92 -9.34 -19.94 2.77
N GLU A 93 -8.39 -20.51 2.03
CA GLU A 93 -8.21 -21.96 2.01
C GLU A 93 -7.81 -22.40 3.43
N GLY A 94 -8.74 -23.06 4.14
CA GLY A 94 -8.54 -23.48 5.54
C GLY A 94 -9.66 -23.05 6.48
N SER A 95 -10.89 -23.44 6.16
CA SER A 95 -11.95 -23.70 7.15
C SER A 95 -12.82 -24.83 6.63
N SER A 96 -12.24 -26.03 6.67
CA SER A 96 -12.95 -27.31 6.66
C SER A 96 -12.65 -28.00 7.99
#